data_AF-A0A420RE54-F1
#
_entry.id   AF-A0A420RE54-F1
#
_cell.length_a   1.000
_cell.length_b   1.000
_cell.length_c   1.000
_cell.angle_alpha   90.00
_cell.angle_beta   90.00
_cell.angle_gamma   90.00
#
_symmetry.space_group_name_H-M   'P 1'
#
loop_
_entity.id
_entity.type
_entity.pdbx_description
1 polymer ?
#
loop_
_entity_poly.entity_id
_entity_poly.type
_entity_poly.pdbx_seq_one_letter_code
_entity_poly.pdbx_strand_id
1 'polypeptide(L)'
;MASYSGVSEPVLRRGIDTLCKDLPSLERDEVERAAEVAKNGNYYYRLSKGLITNLSPVVELTLDEKESLVAERERLFSQRGMLIIICTVSLAAFLQGHVQSSINAMSLFVETVGIDIQRQDDTQSNGADSTAQWQLGGTNAIPFLTAAFPGAPLSLPVNYCLGRRGALGFSALLIIASSIGSAFAVTWQQILGARIVGGVAMGIKAVSAPILASETAVGYWRGSTILAWQLW
;
A
#
# COMPACT_ATOMS: atom_id res chain seq x y z
N MET A 1 -17.48 -34.43 -0.17
CA MET A 1 -18.09 -33.09 0.01
C MET A 1 -17.31 -32.41 1.13
N ALA A 2 -16.24 -31.69 0.79
CA ALA A 2 -15.30 -31.15 1.77
C ALA A 2 -15.97 -30.00 2.54
N SER A 3 -16.31 -30.23 3.80
CA SER A 3 -16.70 -29.20 4.75
C SER A 3 -15.47 -28.33 5.00
N TYR A 4 -15.42 -27.15 4.40
CA TYR A 4 -14.45 -26.11 4.76
C TYR A 4 -14.81 -25.64 6.17
N SER A 5 -14.27 -26.29 7.20
CA SER A 5 -14.40 -25.90 8.59
C SER A 5 -13.66 -24.59 8.83
N GLY A 6 -14.30 -23.49 8.43
CA GLY A 6 -13.91 -22.15 8.82
C GLY A 6 -13.94 -22.03 10.33
N VAL A 7 -12.83 -21.53 10.90
CA VAL A 7 -12.60 -21.05 12.27
C VAL A 7 -13.44 -21.73 13.36
N SER A 8 -12.77 -22.46 14.26
CA SER A 8 -13.45 -23.10 15.40
C SER A 8 -14.22 -22.07 16.25
N GLU A 9 -15.42 -22.44 16.72
CA GLU A 9 -16.26 -21.59 17.58
C GLU A 9 -15.52 -20.93 18.76
N PRO A 10 -14.62 -21.61 19.50
CA PRO A 10 -13.88 -20.95 20.58
C PRO A 10 -12.95 -19.84 20.08
N VAL A 11 -12.38 -19.98 18.88
CA VAL A 11 -11.54 -18.94 18.27
C VAL A 11 -12.40 -17.76 17.81
N LEU A 12 -13.58 -18.04 17.24
CA LEU A 12 -14.53 -17.01 16.82
C LEU A 12 -14.99 -16.17 18.02
N ARG A 13 -15.42 -16.82 19.11
CA ARG A 13 -15.88 -16.16 20.35
C ARG A 13 -14.79 -15.28 20.96
N ARG A 14 -13.55 -15.79 21.04
CA ARG A 14 -12.41 -15.00 21.53
C ARG A 14 -12.15 -13.77 20.65
N GLY A 15 -12.30 -13.91 19.32
CA GLY A 15 -12.19 -12.79 18.38
C GLY A 15 -13.25 -11.72 18.62
N ILE A 16 -14.50 -12.13 18.79
CA ILE A 16 -15.63 -11.24 19.12
C ILE A 16 -15.38 -10.50 20.44
N ASP A 17 -14.98 -11.23 21.49
CA ASP A 17 -14.69 -10.63 22.81
C ASP A 17 -13.57 -9.58 22.73
N THR A 18 -12.55 -9.84 21.90
CA THR A 18 -11.46 -8.89 21.68
C THR A 18 -11.96 -7.64 20.93
N LEU A 19 -12.74 -7.84 19.87
CA LEU A 19 -13.27 -6.74 19.05
C LEU A 19 -14.21 -5.83 19.86
N CYS A 20 -15.13 -6.40 20.65
CA CYS A 20 -16.03 -5.64 21.51
C CYS A 20 -15.29 -4.88 22.62
N LYS A 21 -14.13 -5.39 23.07
CA LYS A 21 -13.27 -4.69 24.04
C LYS A 21 -12.55 -3.51 23.41
N ASP A 22 -12.06 -3.67 22.19
CA ASP A 22 -11.30 -2.63 21.48
C ASP A 22 -12.20 -1.56 20.86
N LEU A 23 -13.45 -1.90 20.54
CA LEU A 23 -14.45 -1.02 19.94
C LEU A 23 -15.75 -1.02 20.76
N PRO A 24 -15.81 -0.25 21.86
CA PRO A 24 -16.95 -0.26 22.79
C PRO A 24 -18.25 0.31 22.19
N SER A 25 -18.19 0.90 20.99
CA SER A 25 -19.37 1.41 20.28
C SER A 25 -20.15 0.31 19.53
N LEU A 26 -19.60 -0.89 19.37
CA LEU A 26 -20.29 -1.99 18.69
C LEU A 26 -21.08 -2.84 19.68
N GLU A 27 -22.35 -3.09 19.35
CA GLU A 27 -23.17 -4.01 20.11
C GLU A 27 -22.73 -5.46 19.83
N ARG A 28 -22.60 -6.26 20.89
CA ARG A 28 -22.09 -7.63 20.80
C ARG A 28 -22.93 -8.50 19.87
N ASP A 29 -24.25 -8.33 19.89
CA ASP A 29 -25.18 -9.08 19.05
C ASP A 29 -24.95 -8.81 17.55
N GLU A 30 -24.70 -7.55 17.17
CA GLU A 30 -24.37 -7.18 15.79
C GLU A 30 -23.06 -7.83 15.33
N VAL A 31 -22.05 -7.86 16.20
CA VAL A 31 -20.76 -8.48 15.90
C VAL A 31 -20.90 -10.00 15.76
N GLU A 32 -21.70 -10.64 16.62
CA GLU A 32 -21.99 -12.08 16.55
C GLU A 32 -22.75 -12.45 15.27
N ARG A 33 -23.79 -11.68 14.90
CA ARG A 33 -24.52 -11.84 13.63
C ARG A 33 -23.59 -11.69 12.42
N ALA A 34 -22.79 -10.64 12.39
CA ALA A 34 -21.84 -10.38 11.30
C ALA A 34 -20.77 -11.48 11.20
N ALA A 35 -20.26 -11.95 12.34
CA ALA A 35 -19.28 -13.04 12.39
C ALA A 35 -19.83 -14.35 11.82
N GLU A 36 -21.09 -14.68 12.12
CA GLU A 36 -21.75 -15.89 11.61
C GLU A 36 -22.02 -15.80 10.10
N VAL A 37 -22.44 -14.63 9.61
CA VAL A 37 -22.60 -14.38 8.17
C VAL A 37 -21.26 -14.48 7.45
N ALA A 38 -20.19 -13.91 8.00
CA ALA A 38 -18.85 -13.97 7.43
C ALA A 38 -18.27 -15.40 7.41
N LYS A 39 -18.47 -16.17 8.49
CA LYS A 39 -18.07 -17.60 8.58
C LYS A 39 -18.71 -18.43 7.47
N ASN A 40 -19.98 -18.18 7.18
CA ASN A 40 -20.79 -18.89 6.20
C ASN A 40 -21.08 -18.06 4.93
N GLY A 41 -20.14 -17.21 4.51
CA GLY A 41 -20.39 -16.22 3.46
C GLY A 41 -20.92 -16.79 2.13
N ASN A 42 -20.45 -17.95 1.68
CA ASN A 42 -20.95 -18.57 0.45
C ASN A 42 -22.39 -19.11 0.58
N TYR A 43 -22.79 -19.56 1.78
CA TYR A 43 -24.16 -19.98 2.05
C TYR A 43 -25.09 -18.77 1.99
N TYR A 44 -24.77 -17.70 2.72
CA TYR A 44 -25.58 -16.49 2.77
C TYR A 44 -25.62 -15.75 1.42
N TYR A 45 -24.54 -15.78 0.63
CA TYR A 45 -24.55 -15.31 -0.76
C TYR A 45 -25.55 -16.08 -1.63
N ARG A 46 -25.54 -17.42 -1.58
CA ARG A 46 -26.46 -18.26 -2.36
C ARG A 46 -27.92 -18.11 -1.90
N LEU A 47 -28.13 -17.95 -0.59
CA LEU A 47 -29.43 -17.63 0.00
C LEU A 47 -29.95 -16.27 -0.49
N SER A 48 -29.07 -15.25 -0.54
CA SER A 48 -29.41 -13.90 -1.00
C SER A 48 -29.78 -13.86 -2.49
N LYS A 49 -29.16 -14.71 -3.32
CA LYS A 49 -29.51 -14.89 -4.74
C LYS A 49 -30.78 -15.72 -4.97
N GLY A 50 -31.39 -16.29 -3.93
CA GLY A 50 -32.54 -17.19 -4.06
C GLY A 50 -32.18 -18.57 -4.66
N LEU A 51 -30.90 -18.95 -4.67
CA LEU A 51 -30.44 -20.25 -5.18
C LEU A 51 -30.64 -21.40 -4.18
N ILE A 52 -30.93 -21.06 -2.93
CA ILE A 52 -31.23 -22.00 -1.85
C ILE A 52 -32.41 -21.42 -1.07
N THR A 53 -33.47 -22.21 -0.89
CA THR A 53 -34.63 -21.89 -0.06
C THR A 53 -34.57 -22.75 1.19
N ASN A 54 -33.82 -22.30 2.19
CA ASN A 54 -33.80 -22.94 3.51
C ASN A 54 -34.72 -22.16 4.45
N LEU A 55 -35.65 -22.82 5.12
CA LEU A 55 -36.71 -22.18 5.89
C LEU A 55 -36.28 -21.68 7.29
N SER A 56 -35.05 -21.96 7.74
CA SER A 56 -34.56 -21.54 9.06
C SER A 56 -33.06 -21.22 9.04
N PRO A 57 -32.64 -20.11 8.44
CA PRO A 57 -31.26 -19.64 8.56
C PRO A 57 -30.96 -19.26 10.02
N VAL A 58 -29.70 -19.44 10.46
CA VAL A 58 -29.24 -19.06 11.81
C VAL A 58 -29.34 -17.55 12.02
N VAL A 59 -29.06 -16.77 10.96
CA VAL A 59 -29.21 -15.32 10.93
C VAL A 59 -30.22 -14.94 9.85
N GLU A 60 -31.27 -14.22 10.24
CA GLU A 60 -32.17 -13.59 9.29
C GLU A 60 -31.54 -12.32 8.70
N LEU A 61 -31.54 -12.27 7.37
CA LEU A 61 -31.05 -11.15 6.58
C LEU A 61 -32.22 -10.33 6.05
N THR A 62 -32.14 -9.02 6.23
CA THR A 62 -32.99 -8.03 5.58
C THR A 62 -32.76 -8.01 4.06
N LEU A 63 -33.67 -7.39 3.31
CA LEU A 63 -33.53 -7.28 1.85
C LEU A 63 -32.28 -6.47 1.46
N ASP A 64 -32.02 -5.38 2.17
CA ASP A 64 -30.85 -4.53 1.92
C ASP A 64 -29.53 -5.26 2.19
N GLU A 65 -29.46 -6.09 3.23
CA GLU A 65 -28.28 -6.93 3.52
C GLU A 65 -28.07 -7.99 2.42
N LYS A 66 -29.14 -8.60 1.91
CA LYS A 66 -29.06 -9.57 0.80
C LYS A 66 -28.54 -8.93 -0.48
N GLU A 67 -29.07 -7.76 -0.85
CA GLU A 67 -28.60 -7.02 -2.01
C GLU A 67 -27.12 -6.61 -1.86
N SER A 68 -26.73 -6.17 -0.66
CA SER A 68 -25.36 -5.78 -0.34
C SER A 68 -24.38 -6.96 -0.47
N LEU A 69 -24.73 -8.15 0.03
CA LEU A 69 -23.91 -9.36 -0.09
C LEU A 69 -23.71 -9.81 -1.54
N VAL A 70 -24.74 -9.68 -2.37
CA VAL A 70 -24.64 -9.98 -3.81
C VAL A 70 -23.77 -8.94 -4.50
N ALA A 71 -24.02 -7.66 -4.22
CA ALA A 71 -23.28 -6.55 -4.81
C ALA A 71 -21.78 -6.60 -4.45
N GLU A 72 -21.43 -6.95 -3.21
CA GLU A 72 -20.04 -7.12 -2.77
C GLU A 72 -19.26 -8.11 -3.66
N ARG A 73 -19.89 -9.21 -4.06
CA ARG A 73 -19.22 -10.25 -4.88
C ARG A 73 -19.26 -9.94 -6.37
N GLU A 74 -20.40 -9.44 -6.88
CA GLU A 74 -20.63 -9.27 -8.31
C GLU A 74 -20.23 -7.88 -8.84
N ARG A 75 -20.10 -6.87 -7.99
CA ARG A 75 -19.70 -5.51 -8.38
C ARG A 75 -18.38 -5.14 -7.71
N LEU A 76 -17.39 -4.76 -8.53
CA LEU A 76 -16.12 -4.23 -8.00
C LEU A 76 -16.38 -3.04 -7.08
N PHE A 77 -17.12 -2.02 -7.55
CA PHE A 77 -17.34 -0.77 -6.83
C PHE A 77 -18.61 -0.77 -5.96
N SER A 78 -18.83 -1.85 -5.20
CA SER A 78 -20.04 -1.99 -4.39
C SER A 78 -20.13 -0.96 -3.25
N GLN A 79 -18.98 -0.56 -2.68
CA GLN A 79 -18.91 0.34 -1.52
C GLN A 79 -18.30 1.71 -1.88
N ARG A 80 -18.94 2.80 -1.43
CA ARG A 80 -18.51 4.19 -1.73
C ARG A 80 -17.08 4.50 -1.28
N GLY A 81 -16.61 3.89 -0.18
CA GLY A 81 -15.24 4.08 0.32
C GLY A 81 -14.17 3.52 -0.62
N MET A 82 -14.50 2.48 -1.41
CA MET A 82 -13.52 1.73 -2.20
C MET A 82 -12.89 2.56 -3.32
N LEU A 83 -13.64 3.52 -3.89
CA LEU A 83 -13.13 4.43 -4.91
C LEU A 83 -12.00 5.33 -4.37
N ILE A 84 -12.18 5.87 -3.17
CA ILE A 84 -11.16 6.74 -2.54
C ILE A 84 -9.86 5.96 -2.32
N ILE A 85 -9.97 4.71 -1.90
CA ILE A 85 -8.82 3.82 -1.72
C ILE A 85 -8.15 3.54 -3.06
N ILE A 86 -8.91 3.16 -4.10
CA ILE A 86 -8.35 2.89 -5.42
C ILE A 86 -7.62 4.14 -5.94
N CYS A 87 -8.25 5.31 -5.90
CA CYS A 87 -7.59 6.55 -6.29
C CYS A 87 -6.32 6.83 -5.47
N THR A 88 -6.34 6.57 -4.16
CA THR A 88 -5.17 6.77 -3.28
C THR A 88 -4.03 5.81 -3.63
N VAL A 89 -4.34 4.53 -3.84
CA VAL A 89 -3.36 3.49 -4.18
C VAL A 89 -2.81 3.73 -5.59
N SER A 90 -3.65 4.10 -6.56
CA SER A 90 -3.23 4.47 -7.92
C SER A 90 -2.34 5.71 -7.93
N LEU A 91 -2.65 6.74 -7.14
CA LEU A 91 -1.81 7.93 -7.02
C LEU A 91 -0.46 7.58 -6.35
N ALA A 92 -0.49 6.77 -5.30
CA ALA A 92 0.72 6.30 -4.65
C ALA A 92 1.59 5.47 -5.60
N ALA A 93 0.98 4.68 -6.49
CA ALA A 93 1.67 3.93 -7.53
C ALA A 93 2.29 4.90 -8.54
N PHE A 94 1.50 5.81 -9.14
CA PHE A 94 2.02 6.86 -10.02
C PHE A 94 3.23 7.61 -9.46
N LEU A 95 3.16 8.05 -8.19
CA LEU A 95 4.25 8.74 -7.51
C LEU A 95 5.52 7.90 -7.40
N GLN A 96 5.41 6.58 -7.32
CA GLN A 96 6.55 5.69 -7.16
C GLN A 96 7.52 5.77 -8.35
N GLY A 97 7.03 5.96 -9.57
CA GLY A 97 7.90 5.96 -10.75
C GLY A 97 7.96 7.27 -11.45
N HIS A 98 7.14 8.22 -11.03
CA HIS A 98 7.64 9.59 -11.03
C HIS A 98 9.00 9.67 -10.31
N VAL A 99 9.12 9.15 -9.07
CA VAL A 99 10.39 9.15 -8.33
C VAL A 99 11.48 8.36 -9.07
N GLN A 100 11.21 7.13 -9.53
CA GLN A 100 12.20 6.31 -10.23
C GLN A 100 12.64 6.90 -11.59
N SER A 101 11.70 7.47 -12.36
CA SER A 101 12.00 8.16 -13.61
C SER A 101 12.81 9.43 -13.36
N SER A 102 12.47 10.21 -12.32
CA SER A 102 13.22 11.42 -11.96
C SER A 102 14.68 11.11 -11.56
N ILE A 103 14.89 9.98 -10.87
CA ILE A 103 16.23 9.51 -10.51
C ILE A 103 17.06 9.22 -11.76
N ASN A 104 16.47 8.53 -12.73
CA ASN A 104 17.09 8.22 -14.01
C ASN A 104 17.35 9.48 -14.84
N ALA A 105 16.37 10.39 -14.94
CA ALA A 105 16.49 11.63 -15.70
C ALA A 105 17.63 12.52 -15.18
N MET A 106 17.80 12.63 -13.85
CA MET A 106 18.89 13.39 -13.25
C MET A 106 20.28 12.89 -13.67
N SER A 107 20.43 11.60 -14.01
CA SER A 107 21.71 11.07 -14.47
C SER A 107 22.19 11.70 -15.77
N LEU A 108 21.27 12.25 -16.59
CA LEU A 108 21.58 13.00 -17.80
C LEU A 108 22.04 14.43 -17.51
N PHE A 109 21.72 14.98 -16.34
CA PHE A 109 22.01 16.36 -15.95
C PHE A 109 23.04 16.42 -14.82
N VAL A 110 23.83 15.37 -14.64
CA VAL A 110 24.72 15.22 -13.49
C VAL A 110 25.87 16.26 -13.46
N GLU A 111 26.24 16.78 -14.63
CA GLU A 111 27.19 17.88 -14.79
C GLU A 111 26.71 19.17 -14.10
N THR A 112 25.39 19.43 -14.09
CA THR A 112 24.81 20.64 -13.47
C THR A 112 24.97 20.67 -11.95
N VAL A 113 25.27 19.52 -11.34
CA VAL A 113 25.49 19.37 -9.89
C VAL A 113 26.94 19.07 -9.52
N GLY A 114 27.86 19.31 -10.48
CA GLY A 114 29.30 19.21 -10.26
C GLY A 114 29.87 17.80 -10.35
N ILE A 115 29.17 16.85 -10.99
CA ILE A 115 29.74 15.55 -11.35
C ILE A 115 30.15 15.63 -12.82
N ASP A 116 31.45 15.76 -13.07
CA ASP A 116 32.00 15.78 -14.42
C ASP A 116 32.23 14.34 -14.90
N ILE A 117 31.35 13.86 -15.77
CA ILE A 117 31.55 12.58 -16.46
C ILE A 117 32.16 12.94 -17.80
N GLN A 118 33.49 13.10 -17.84
CA GLN A 118 34.19 13.25 -19.11
C GLN A 118 33.71 12.15 -20.06
N ARG A 119 33.15 12.57 -21.20
CA ARG A 119 32.75 11.66 -22.27
C ARG A 119 33.96 10.78 -22.56
N GLN A 120 33.78 9.49 -22.34
CA GLN A 120 34.82 8.49 -22.43
C GLN A 120 35.40 8.51 -23.86
N ASP A 121 36.41 9.34 -24.10
CA ASP A 121 37.23 9.29 -25.29
C ASP A 121 38.05 8.00 -25.20
N ASP A 122 38.04 7.24 -26.28
CA ASP A 122 38.53 5.85 -26.44
C ASP A 122 40.05 5.66 -26.22
N THR A 123 40.71 6.53 -25.46
CA THR A 123 42.15 6.44 -25.24
C THR A 123 42.56 7.05 -23.90
N GLN A 124 42.38 6.32 -22.79
CA GLN A 124 43.39 6.17 -21.71
C GLN A 124 42.85 5.52 -20.41
N SER A 125 43.53 4.44 -20.02
CA SER A 125 43.93 4.04 -18.66
C SER A 125 42.92 4.10 -17.49
N ASN A 126 42.47 2.91 -17.04
CA ASN A 126 42.42 2.40 -15.65
C ASN A 126 42.32 3.36 -14.43
N GLY A 127 41.62 4.49 -14.47
CA GLY A 127 41.46 5.29 -13.23
C GLY A 127 40.77 6.65 -13.31
N ALA A 128 40.68 7.28 -14.48
CA ALA A 128 39.80 8.42 -14.70
C ALA A 128 38.39 7.88 -15.01
N ASP A 129 37.37 7.95 -14.14
CA ASP A 129 37.30 8.67 -12.87
C ASP A 129 36.42 7.92 -11.86
N SER A 130 37.05 7.10 -11.00
CA SER A 130 36.35 6.26 -10.01
C SER A 130 35.42 7.06 -9.08
N THR A 131 35.75 8.33 -8.86
CA THR A 131 35.01 9.23 -7.98
C THR A 131 33.69 9.69 -8.60
N ALA A 132 33.69 10.18 -9.85
CA ALA A 132 32.48 10.63 -10.53
C ALA A 132 31.50 9.48 -10.77
N GLN A 133 32.01 8.30 -11.16
CA GLN A 133 31.20 7.09 -11.32
C GLN A 133 30.60 6.61 -9.99
N TRP A 134 31.38 6.63 -8.90
CA TRP A 134 30.88 6.27 -7.57
C TRP A 134 29.86 7.29 -7.05
N GLN A 135 30.05 8.59 -7.31
CA GLN A 135 29.09 9.63 -6.95
C GLN A 135 27.76 9.47 -7.70
N LEU A 136 27.80 9.24 -9.02
CA LEU A 136 26.59 8.99 -9.80
C LEU A 136 25.89 7.70 -9.33
N GLY A 137 26.64 6.61 -9.21
CA GLY A 137 26.14 5.32 -8.75
C GLY A 137 25.55 5.39 -7.33
N GLY A 138 26.26 6.03 -6.41
CA GLY A 138 25.82 6.27 -5.03
C GLY A 138 24.56 7.11 -4.97
N THR A 139 24.49 8.20 -5.76
CA THR A 139 23.31 9.06 -5.82
C THR A 139 22.09 8.32 -6.39
N ASN A 140 22.28 7.38 -7.32
CA ASN A 140 21.21 6.55 -7.87
C ASN A 140 20.80 5.39 -6.95
N ALA A 141 21.74 4.80 -6.20
CA ALA A 141 21.48 3.69 -5.31
C ALA A 141 20.89 4.12 -3.95
N ILE A 142 21.26 5.30 -3.46
CA ILE A 142 20.90 5.76 -2.11
C ILE A 142 19.38 5.78 -1.84
N PRO A 143 18.47 6.15 -2.76
CA PRO A 143 17.03 6.14 -2.48
C PRO A 143 16.51 4.73 -2.19
N PHE A 144 17.03 3.72 -2.90
CA PHE A 144 16.65 2.33 -2.69
C PHE A 144 17.21 1.78 -1.38
N LEU A 145 18.46 2.17 -1.07
CA LEU A 145 19.08 1.83 0.21
C LEU A 145 18.30 2.44 1.38
N THR A 146 17.96 3.72 1.31
CA THR A 146 17.20 4.38 2.38
C THR A 146 15.74 3.94 2.42
N ALA A 147 15.16 3.51 1.31
CA ALA A 147 13.84 2.88 1.32
C ALA A 147 13.86 1.55 2.08
N ALA A 148 14.88 0.72 1.87
CA ALA A 148 14.98 -0.60 2.49
C ALA A 148 15.35 -0.54 3.97
N PHE A 149 16.37 0.25 4.35
CA PHE A 149 16.94 0.20 5.69
C PHE A 149 16.19 1.07 6.70
N PRO A 150 16.13 2.41 6.58
CA PRO A 150 15.31 3.24 7.46
C PRO A 150 13.84 3.27 7.05
N GLY A 151 13.52 3.34 5.75
CA GLY A 151 12.15 3.55 5.27
C GLY A 151 11.17 2.43 5.64
N ALA A 152 11.50 1.18 5.32
CA ALA A 152 10.62 0.04 5.58
C ALA A 152 10.39 -0.21 7.10
N PRO A 153 11.40 -0.20 7.98
CA PRO A 153 11.17 -0.32 9.42
C PRO A 153 10.44 0.88 10.02
N LEU A 154 10.74 2.12 9.60
CA LEU A 154 10.02 3.32 10.06
C LEU A 154 8.54 3.31 9.65
N SER A 155 8.17 2.56 8.62
CA SER A 155 6.77 2.42 8.25
C SER A 155 5.94 1.88 9.41
N LEU A 156 6.46 0.96 10.23
CA LEU A 156 5.70 0.32 11.31
C LEU A 156 5.24 1.33 12.39
N PRO A 157 6.13 2.11 13.04
CA PRO A 157 5.72 3.12 14.00
C PRO A 157 4.90 4.24 13.35
N VAL A 158 5.22 4.67 12.13
CA VAL A 158 4.46 5.71 11.43
C VAL A 158 3.02 5.27 11.18
N ASN A 159 2.82 4.02 10.74
CA ASN A 159 1.49 3.46 10.52
C ASN A 159 0.72 3.26 11.83
N TYR A 160 1.39 2.95 12.94
CA TYR A 160 0.76 2.84 14.25
C TYR A 160 0.28 4.21 14.78
N CYS A 161 1.09 5.25 14.61
CA CYS A 161 0.78 6.60 15.11
C CYS A 161 -0.21 7.38 14.24
N LEU A 162 -0.09 7.29 12.90
CA LEU A 162 -0.88 8.09 11.95
C LEU A 162 -1.96 7.29 11.22
N GLY A 163 -2.01 5.98 11.42
CA GLY A 163 -2.80 5.06 10.60
C GLY A 163 -2.25 4.92 9.17
N ARG A 164 -2.80 3.96 8.42
CA ARG A 164 -2.36 3.66 7.04
C ARG A 164 -2.54 4.83 6.07
N ARG A 165 -3.66 5.54 6.17
CA ARG A 165 -3.96 6.70 5.30
C ARG A 165 -3.07 7.90 5.64
N GLY A 166 -2.84 8.15 6.93
CA GLY A 166 -1.95 9.22 7.39
C GLY A 166 -0.49 8.96 7.01
N ALA A 167 -0.02 7.71 7.07
CA ALA A 167 1.31 7.33 6.63
C ALA A 167 1.56 7.61 5.13
N LEU A 168 0.56 7.37 4.27
CA LEU A 168 0.63 7.70 2.85
C LEU A 168 0.68 9.21 2.60
N GLY A 169 -0.15 9.98 3.33
CA GLY A 169 -0.12 11.44 3.25
C GLY A 169 1.21 12.02 3.71
N PHE A 170 1.74 11.53 4.83
CA PHE A 170 3.04 11.94 5.35
C PHE A 170 4.18 11.62 4.37
N SER A 171 4.18 10.41 3.79
CA SER A 171 5.15 10.06 2.76
C SER A 171 5.03 10.96 1.52
N ALA A 172 3.83 11.28 1.06
CA ALA A 172 3.63 12.19 -0.07
C ALA A 172 4.23 13.58 0.21
N LEU A 173 4.07 14.12 1.41
CA LEU A 173 4.69 15.40 1.81
C LEU A 173 6.22 15.33 1.78
N LEU A 174 6.81 14.24 2.27
CA LEU A 174 8.27 14.05 2.21
C LEU A 174 8.79 13.90 0.78
N ILE A 175 8.03 13.23 -0.10
CA ILE A 175 8.37 13.14 -1.53
C ILE A 175 8.35 14.53 -2.17
N ILE A 176 7.31 15.33 -1.90
CA ILE A 176 7.23 16.72 -2.40
C ILE A 176 8.40 17.55 -1.87
N ALA A 177 8.71 17.47 -0.57
CA ALA A 177 9.85 18.17 0.02
C ALA A 177 11.19 17.76 -0.61
N SER A 178 11.37 16.45 -0.87
CA SER A 178 12.53 15.91 -1.57
C SER A 178 12.63 16.43 -3.01
N SER A 179 11.53 16.48 -3.76
CA SER A 179 11.50 17.02 -5.12
C SER A 179 11.82 18.50 -5.16
N ILE A 180 11.25 19.30 -4.24
CA ILE A 180 11.56 20.73 -4.10
C ILE A 180 13.04 20.92 -3.75
N GLY A 181 13.55 20.17 -2.76
CA GLY A 181 14.96 20.21 -2.38
C GLY A 181 15.90 19.84 -3.53
N SER A 182 15.50 18.89 -4.38
CA SER A 182 16.28 18.51 -5.57
C SER A 182 16.28 19.61 -6.63
N ALA A 183 15.19 20.38 -6.78
CA ALA A 183 15.10 21.46 -7.76
C ALA A 183 16.03 22.66 -7.44
N PHE A 184 16.34 22.88 -6.17
CA PHE A 184 17.26 23.95 -5.72
C PHE A 184 18.69 23.45 -5.44
N ALA A 185 18.97 22.18 -5.70
CA ALA A 185 20.29 21.62 -5.44
C ALA A 185 21.29 22.04 -6.54
N VAL A 186 22.45 22.52 -6.11
CA VAL A 186 23.57 22.94 -6.97
C VAL A 186 24.74 21.97 -6.86
N THR A 187 24.72 21.09 -5.86
CA THR A 187 25.80 20.13 -5.59
C THR A 187 25.24 18.71 -5.48
N TRP A 188 26.05 17.73 -5.85
CA TRP A 188 25.64 16.32 -5.79
C TRP A 188 25.30 15.87 -4.35
N GLN A 189 25.94 16.43 -3.32
CA GLN A 189 25.63 16.10 -1.93
C GLN A 189 24.22 16.57 -1.53
N GLN A 190 23.78 17.72 -2.05
CA GLN A 190 22.42 18.22 -1.82
C GLN A 190 21.39 17.31 -2.50
N ILE A 191 21.65 16.86 -3.73
CA ILE A 191 20.82 15.86 -4.41
C ILE A 191 20.79 14.55 -3.60
N LEU A 192 21.95 14.10 -3.13
CA LEU A 192 22.06 12.88 -2.31
C LEU A 192 21.23 13.01 -1.03
N GLY A 193 21.30 14.15 -0.33
CA GLY A 193 20.49 14.43 0.86
C GLY A 193 19.00 14.46 0.56
N ALA A 194 18.58 15.14 -0.50
CA ALA A 194 17.19 15.16 -0.94
C ALA A 194 16.68 13.75 -1.26
N ARG A 195 17.50 12.93 -1.90
CA ARG A 195 17.22 11.52 -2.23
C ARG A 195 17.16 10.59 -1.02
N ILE A 196 17.94 10.85 0.04
CA ILE A 196 17.81 10.13 1.30
C ILE A 196 16.40 10.32 1.87
N VAL A 197 15.93 11.57 1.95
CA VAL A 197 14.58 11.90 2.45
C VAL A 197 13.51 11.27 1.56
N GLY A 198 13.65 11.41 0.25
CA GLY A 198 12.73 10.80 -0.73
C GLY A 198 12.69 9.27 -0.64
N GLY A 199 13.83 8.62 -0.43
CA GLY A 199 13.92 7.17 -0.29
C GLY A 199 13.29 6.65 1.00
N VAL A 200 13.47 7.34 2.14
CA VAL A 200 12.73 7.02 3.39
C VAL A 200 11.22 7.08 3.14
N ALA A 201 10.75 8.13 2.48
CA ALA A 201 9.35 8.30 2.14
C ALA A 201 8.85 7.19 1.20
N MET A 202 9.64 6.84 0.18
CA MET A 202 9.37 5.74 -0.75
C MET A 202 9.20 4.41 0.01
N GLY A 203 10.08 4.10 0.96
CA GLY A 203 9.99 2.90 1.80
C GLY A 203 8.73 2.85 2.66
N ILE A 204 8.37 3.96 3.32
CA ILE A 204 7.14 4.04 4.13
C ILE A 204 5.91 3.78 3.27
N LYS A 205 5.82 4.43 2.11
CA LYS A 205 4.70 4.25 1.17
C LYS A 205 4.64 2.83 0.63
N ALA A 206 5.77 2.24 0.24
CA ALA A 206 5.85 0.91 -0.34
C ALA A 206 5.31 -0.19 0.60
N VAL A 207 5.48 -0.02 1.92
CA VAL A 207 4.88 -0.93 2.91
C VAL A 207 3.40 -0.58 3.16
N SER A 208 3.07 0.70 3.26
CA SER A 208 1.73 1.14 3.71
C SER A 208 0.64 0.99 2.64
N ALA A 209 0.97 1.22 1.36
CA ALA A 209 0.01 1.19 0.25
C ALA A 209 -0.62 -0.20 0.00
N PRO A 210 0.16 -1.30 -0.14
CA PRO A 210 -0.43 -2.63 -0.34
C PRO A 210 -1.19 -3.11 0.90
N ILE A 211 -0.76 -2.72 2.11
CA ILE A 211 -1.49 -3.04 3.34
C ILE A 211 -2.84 -2.34 3.35
N LEU A 212 -2.88 -1.02 3.07
CA LEU A 212 -4.14 -0.28 2.97
C LEU A 212 -5.07 -0.89 1.91
N ALA A 213 -4.52 -1.24 0.74
CA ALA A 213 -5.27 -1.92 -0.30
C ALA A 213 -5.83 -3.27 0.19
N SER A 214 -5.05 -4.04 0.95
CA SER A 214 -5.48 -5.33 1.49
C SER A 214 -6.52 -5.23 2.60
N GLU A 215 -6.43 -4.21 3.46
CA GLU A 215 -7.33 -3.98 4.60
C GLU A 215 -8.71 -3.50 4.15
N THR A 216 -8.78 -2.90 2.96
CA THR A 216 -9.98 -2.23 2.46
C THR A 216 -10.60 -2.89 1.24
N ALA A 217 -9.92 -3.86 0.64
CA ALA A 217 -10.47 -4.65 -0.43
C ALA A 217 -11.52 -5.64 0.10
N VAL A 218 -12.61 -5.75 -0.65
CA VAL A 218 -13.61 -6.81 -0.49
C VAL A 218 -12.91 -8.17 -0.54
N GLY A 219 -13.29 -9.09 0.36
CA GLY A 219 -12.60 -10.37 0.54
C GLY A 219 -12.40 -11.18 -0.74
N TYR A 220 -13.33 -11.09 -1.68
CA TYR A 220 -13.26 -11.74 -3.00
C TYR A 220 -12.24 -11.09 -3.96
N TRP A 221 -12.11 -9.76 -3.94
CA TRP A 221 -11.28 -8.98 -4.86
C TRP A 221 -9.90 -8.61 -4.30
N ARG A 222 -9.63 -8.95 -3.03
CA ARG A 222 -8.41 -8.59 -2.31
C ARG A 222 -7.12 -8.91 -3.08
N GLY A 223 -7.05 -10.07 -3.73
CA GLY A 223 -5.90 -10.44 -4.55
C GLY A 223 -5.67 -9.48 -5.72
N SER A 224 -6.73 -9.17 -6.47
CA SER A 224 -6.66 -8.24 -7.60
C SER A 224 -6.33 -6.81 -7.16
N THR A 225 -6.86 -6.34 -6.03
CA THR A 225 -6.58 -5.00 -5.50
C THR A 225 -5.12 -4.86 -5.04
N ILE A 226 -4.54 -5.92 -4.45
CA ILE A 226 -3.11 -5.94 -4.10
C ILE A 226 -2.25 -5.94 -5.37
N LEU A 227 -2.62 -6.72 -6.39
CA LEU A 227 -1.89 -6.77 -7.66
C LEU A 227 -1.93 -5.45 -8.44
N ALA A 228 -2.99 -4.66 -8.29
CA ALA A 228 -3.08 -3.34 -8.91
C ALA A 228 -1.96 -2.39 -8.45
N TRP A 229 -1.40 -2.59 -7.25
CA TRP A 229 -0.21 -1.88 -6.78
C TRP A 229 1.09 -2.34 -7.47
N GLN A 230 1.20 -3.63 -7.80
CA GLN A 230 2.41 -4.25 -8.36
C GLN A 230 2.51 -4.13 -9.89
N LEU A 231 1.39 -3.89 -10.57
CA LEU A 231 1.33 -3.71 -12.03
C LEU A 231 1.93 -2.38 -12.51
N TRP A 232 2.51 -1.62 -11.59
CA TRP A 232 3.03 -0.30 -11.77
C TRP A 232 4.54 -0.27 -11.48
#